data_AF-A0A4R6K537-F1
#
_entry.id   AF-A0A4R6K537-F1
#
_cell.length_a   1.000
_cell.length_b   1.000
_cell.length_c   1.000
_cell.angle_alpha   90.00
_cell.angle_beta   90.00
_cell.angle_gamma   90.00
#
_symmetry.space_group_name_H-M   'P 1'
#
loop_
_entity.id
_entity.type
_entity.pdbx_description
1 polymer ?
#
loop_
_entity_poly.entity_id
_entity_poly.type
_entity_poly.pdbx_seq_one_letter_code
_entity_poly.pdbx_strand_id
1 'polypeptide(L)'
;MATKHWPEGSICSGCFVKACETYGVCDGCGVDRMLPGISPSGDRLCTDCAGGLGDYICTRCGQEAWRHYAGICGRCVLTDRLTTALTDGTGTIRPELTPLFESIRAMRRPRSGILWLSRPHVPAILQALATGRVPLTHDGLSSLTPWRSVVYIRDLLIACGTLPPIDRYLFLFEQWLPRWLEGIDDPEHRKLLHRFATWHLLRNLRTTAQTGPIGHYRNQSARTQLRTAAAFLTDLAARGHTPQQCTQTDLDRWFATTNSTAKLGLRAFLRWAIDHHAMPRLALPPVVTGHSPPISNHQRIDLIRRIHTDPAIAPIDRVIALLILLYAQPLPRIVRLTLADITHDGDQLLIRLGDPPVPVPQPFAGHITTYIASRPNLVTATNPGSQLLFPGRRAGHPSTPPASDSACTTSASPTSTPEPAPSENCCSRHQHPSSQQCSTTHPTAQNASPPKPAAPGRPTPPATTPADPHHRTGPDSNHHQRQTLRTDDWRQSNRTGYRSGSIGRVSSLFSRSFR
;
A
#
# COMPACT_ATOMS: atom_id res chain seq x y z
N MET A 1 -12.76 -31.78 -10.68
CA MET A 1 -11.37 -31.53 -10.21
C MET A 1 -10.66 -32.87 -10.10
N ALA A 2 -9.33 -32.94 -10.17
CA ALA A 2 -8.62 -34.19 -9.90
C ALA A 2 -8.66 -34.52 -8.41
N THR A 3 -9.44 -35.54 -8.04
CA THR A 3 -9.50 -36.12 -6.70
C THR A 3 -8.19 -36.85 -6.39
N LYS A 4 -7.74 -36.78 -5.14
CA LYS A 4 -6.62 -37.60 -4.64
C LYS A 4 -7.17 -38.63 -3.66
N HIS A 5 -6.43 -39.72 -3.45
CA HIS A 5 -6.82 -40.79 -2.55
C HIS A 5 -5.71 -41.07 -1.55
N TRP A 6 -6.12 -41.35 -0.33
CA TRP A 6 -5.35 -41.86 0.81
C TRP A 6 -6.04 -43.15 1.31
N PRO A 7 -5.46 -43.91 2.25
CA PRO A 7 -6.10 -45.13 2.79
C PRO A 7 -7.52 -44.89 3.34
N GLU A 8 -7.76 -43.73 3.93
CA GLU A 8 -9.07 -43.29 4.45
C GLU A 8 -10.08 -42.87 3.36
N GLY A 9 -9.68 -42.85 2.09
CA GLY A 9 -10.55 -42.54 0.95
C GLY A 9 -10.19 -41.24 0.21
N SER A 10 -11.22 -40.53 -0.26
CA SER A 10 -11.06 -39.43 -1.23
C SER A 10 -10.81 -38.07 -0.57
N ILE A 11 -9.73 -37.40 -0.97
CA ILE A 11 -9.32 -36.08 -0.47
C ILE A 11 -9.25 -35.07 -1.63
N CYS A 12 -9.78 -33.85 -1.38
CA CYS A 12 -9.75 -32.79 -2.39
C CYS A 12 -8.33 -32.26 -2.62
N SER A 13 -8.03 -31.80 -3.84
CA SER A 13 -6.69 -31.35 -4.22
C SER A 13 -6.15 -30.20 -3.36
N GLY A 14 -7.02 -29.35 -2.80
CA GLY A 14 -6.66 -28.28 -1.87
C GLY A 14 -6.19 -28.80 -0.51
N CYS A 15 -6.91 -29.75 0.08
CA CYS A 15 -6.54 -30.38 1.36
C CYS A 15 -5.28 -31.23 1.21
N PHE A 16 -5.17 -32.03 0.15
CA PHE A 16 -3.97 -32.81 -0.16
C PHE A 16 -2.72 -31.92 -0.29
N VAL A 17 -2.80 -30.80 -1.02
CA VAL A 17 -1.68 -29.85 -1.13
C VAL A 17 -1.36 -29.19 0.21
N LYS A 18 -2.37 -28.80 1.02
CA LYS A 18 -2.13 -28.24 2.36
C LYS A 18 -1.40 -29.23 3.27
N ALA A 19 -1.79 -30.50 3.24
CA ALA A 19 -1.17 -31.57 4.01
C ALA A 19 0.30 -31.77 3.63
N CYS A 20 0.60 -31.96 2.33
CA CYS A 20 1.98 -32.13 1.87
C CYS A 20 2.86 -30.86 1.97
N GLU A 21 2.26 -29.69 2.23
CA GLU A 21 2.95 -28.44 2.55
C GLU A 21 3.07 -28.19 4.08
N THR A 22 2.66 -29.14 4.93
CA THR A 22 2.80 -29.10 6.39
C THR A 22 4.03 -29.89 6.85
N TYR A 23 4.86 -29.29 7.70
CA TYR A 23 6.10 -29.86 8.24
C TYR A 23 6.24 -29.49 9.71
N GLY A 24 6.90 -30.34 10.48
CA GLY A 24 7.18 -30.16 11.90
C GLY A 24 7.55 -31.48 12.58
N VAL A 25 7.72 -31.44 13.90
CA VAL A 25 7.87 -32.63 14.76
C VAL A 25 6.60 -33.49 14.68
N CYS A 26 6.76 -34.77 14.36
CA CYS A 26 5.67 -35.75 14.35
C CYS A 26 5.28 -36.17 15.76
N ASP A 27 4.00 -36.01 16.12
CA ASP A 27 3.50 -36.37 17.46
C ASP A 27 3.59 -37.89 17.74
N GLY A 28 3.69 -38.72 16.70
CA GLY A 28 3.84 -40.18 16.81
C GLY A 28 5.28 -40.71 16.85
N CYS A 29 6.30 -39.91 16.48
CA CYS A 29 7.70 -40.40 16.44
C CYS A 29 8.80 -39.36 16.74
N GLY A 30 8.47 -38.11 17.06
CA GLY A 30 9.42 -37.08 17.47
C GLY A 30 10.33 -36.51 16.37
N VAL A 31 10.22 -36.97 15.12
CA VAL A 31 11.06 -36.51 14.00
C VAL A 31 10.46 -35.27 13.33
N ASP A 32 11.26 -34.21 13.11
CA ASP A 32 10.87 -33.05 12.29
C ASP A 32 10.91 -33.40 10.79
N ARG A 33 9.74 -33.55 10.17
CA ARG A 33 9.58 -34.00 8.76
C ARG A 33 8.23 -33.57 8.18
N MET A 34 7.79 -34.15 7.05
CA MET A 34 6.46 -33.84 6.50
C MET A 34 5.36 -34.46 7.38
N LEU A 35 4.33 -33.68 7.72
CA LEU A 35 3.18 -34.12 8.53
C LEU A 35 1.86 -34.05 7.74
N PRO A 36 1.65 -34.95 6.76
CA PRO A 36 0.41 -34.96 5.99
C PRO A 36 -0.77 -35.55 6.75
N GLY A 37 -0.52 -36.45 7.71
CA GLY A 37 -1.55 -37.12 8.49
C GLY A 37 -2.12 -36.27 9.62
N ILE A 38 -3.38 -36.55 9.98
CA ILE A 38 -4.05 -35.98 11.15
C ILE A 38 -4.75 -37.13 11.87
N SER A 39 -4.50 -37.32 13.16
CA SER A 39 -5.18 -38.37 13.94
C SER A 39 -6.66 -37.99 14.22
N PRO A 40 -7.51 -38.93 14.67
CA PRO A 40 -8.86 -38.61 15.16
C PRO A 40 -8.88 -37.62 16.33
N SER A 41 -7.81 -37.56 17.14
CA SER A 41 -7.59 -36.58 18.21
C SER A 41 -7.09 -35.21 17.72
N GLY A 42 -6.61 -35.11 16.48
CA GLY A 42 -6.14 -33.87 15.84
C GLY A 42 -4.61 -33.74 15.73
N ASP A 43 -3.87 -34.72 16.23
CA ASP A 43 -2.41 -34.79 16.28
C ASP A 43 -1.79 -34.84 14.87
N ARG A 44 -0.56 -34.37 14.72
CA ARG A 44 0.16 -34.21 13.44
C ARG A 44 1.10 -35.38 13.20
N LEU A 45 0.74 -36.22 12.24
CA LEU A 45 1.44 -37.47 11.96
C LEU A 45 2.20 -37.41 10.62
N CYS A 46 3.40 -37.96 10.61
CA CYS A 46 4.15 -38.20 9.37
C CYS A 46 3.49 -39.30 8.53
N THR A 47 3.99 -39.49 7.30
CA THR A 47 3.52 -40.53 6.36
C THR A 47 3.40 -41.91 7.00
N ASP A 48 4.37 -42.27 7.84
CA ASP A 48 4.57 -43.64 8.32
C ASP A 48 3.72 -43.90 9.56
N CYS A 49 3.71 -42.96 10.52
CA CYS A 49 2.81 -42.98 11.69
C CYS A 49 1.33 -42.89 11.30
N ALA A 50 1.00 -42.29 10.14
CA ALA A 50 -0.35 -42.22 9.59
C ALA A 50 -0.70 -43.40 8.66
N GLY A 51 -0.09 -44.58 8.87
CA GLY A 51 -0.45 -45.81 8.15
C GLY A 51 0.04 -45.88 6.69
N GLY A 52 1.09 -45.12 6.34
CA GLY A 52 1.70 -45.17 5.01
C GLY A 52 0.99 -44.32 3.95
N LEU A 53 0.86 -43.00 4.19
CA LEU A 53 0.20 -42.04 3.27
C LEU A 53 0.93 -41.79 1.92
N GLY A 54 1.84 -42.70 1.54
CA GLY A 54 2.65 -42.67 0.33
C GLY A 54 4.09 -42.22 0.56
N ASP A 55 4.97 -42.58 -0.36
CA ASP A 55 6.34 -42.06 -0.44
C ASP A 55 6.35 -40.59 -0.93
N TYR A 56 7.21 -39.75 -0.35
CA TYR A 56 7.48 -38.38 -0.78
C TYR A 56 8.98 -38.05 -0.81
N ILE A 57 9.86 -39.06 -0.80
CA ILE A 57 11.30 -38.90 -0.96
C ILE A 57 11.59 -38.40 -2.38
N CYS A 58 12.44 -37.39 -2.48
CA CYS A 58 12.89 -36.85 -3.76
C CYS A 58 14.04 -37.69 -4.33
N THR A 59 13.84 -38.33 -5.48
CA THR A 59 14.86 -39.18 -6.13
C THR A 59 16.16 -38.45 -6.49
N ARG A 60 16.13 -37.10 -6.57
CA ARG A 60 17.29 -36.26 -6.88
C ARG A 60 18.03 -35.69 -5.66
N CYS A 61 17.40 -35.63 -4.47
CA CYS A 61 18.04 -35.01 -3.30
C CYS A 61 17.80 -35.72 -1.96
N GLY A 62 17.14 -36.88 -1.95
CA GLY A 62 16.86 -37.67 -0.74
C GLY A 62 15.87 -37.05 0.25
N GLN A 63 15.52 -35.77 0.10
CA GLN A 63 14.64 -35.06 1.03
C GLN A 63 13.17 -35.49 0.85
N GLU A 64 12.49 -35.79 1.96
CA GLU A 64 11.04 -35.90 2.02
C GLU A 64 10.41 -34.52 1.80
N ALA A 65 9.69 -34.35 0.69
CA ALA A 65 9.05 -33.07 0.35
C ALA A 65 7.96 -33.26 -0.70
N TRP A 66 6.97 -32.34 -0.75
CA TRP A 66 5.89 -32.41 -1.73
C TRP A 66 6.41 -32.58 -3.18
N ARG A 67 6.02 -33.69 -3.80
CA ARG A 67 6.42 -34.07 -5.17
C ARG A 67 5.65 -33.24 -6.20
N HIS A 68 6.37 -32.45 -6.98
CA HIS A 68 5.81 -31.61 -8.05
C HIS A 68 5.64 -32.39 -9.36
N TYR A 69 6.57 -33.29 -9.64
CA TYR A 69 6.51 -34.26 -10.73
C TYR A 69 6.75 -35.67 -10.14
N ALA A 70 6.67 -36.72 -10.96
CA ALA A 70 7.07 -38.06 -10.53
C ALA A 70 8.52 -38.02 -10.01
N GLY A 71 8.77 -38.56 -8.82
CA GLY A 71 10.09 -38.58 -8.16
C GLY A 71 10.67 -37.24 -7.69
N ILE A 72 10.29 -36.09 -8.27
CA ILE A 72 10.98 -34.81 -8.06
C ILE A 72 10.16 -33.84 -7.17
N CYS A 73 10.76 -33.41 -6.06
CA CYS A 73 10.16 -32.45 -5.13
C CYS A 73 10.11 -31.02 -5.66
N GLY A 74 9.21 -30.21 -5.10
CA GLY A 74 9.06 -28.80 -5.45
C GLY A 74 10.33 -27.96 -5.27
N ARG A 75 11.24 -28.30 -4.33
CA ARG A 75 12.50 -27.54 -4.17
C ARG A 75 13.41 -27.73 -5.37
N CYS A 76 13.61 -28.96 -5.86
CA CYS A 76 14.41 -29.21 -7.07
C CYS A 76 13.83 -28.49 -8.31
N VAL A 77 12.51 -28.61 -8.54
CA VAL A 77 11.84 -27.93 -9.67
C VAL A 77 11.93 -26.40 -9.57
N LEU A 78 11.92 -25.85 -8.36
CA LEU A 78 12.17 -24.42 -8.15
C LEU A 78 13.61 -24.06 -8.50
N THR A 79 14.61 -24.82 -8.02
CA THR A 79 16.02 -24.61 -8.33
C THR A 79 16.26 -24.59 -9.85
N ASP A 80 15.76 -25.58 -10.60
CA ASP A 80 16.00 -25.66 -12.05
C ASP A 80 15.44 -24.45 -12.79
N ARG A 81 14.16 -24.13 -12.56
CA ARG A 81 13.48 -22.98 -13.18
C ARG A 81 14.11 -21.65 -12.79
N LEU A 82 14.69 -21.57 -11.59
CA LEU A 82 15.36 -20.38 -11.10
C LEU A 82 16.74 -20.23 -11.71
N THR A 83 17.52 -21.31 -11.86
CA THR A 83 18.76 -21.33 -12.64
C THR A 83 18.49 -20.84 -14.05
N THR A 84 17.53 -21.44 -14.78
CA THR A 84 17.17 -21.03 -16.15
C THR A 84 16.74 -19.56 -16.28
N ALA A 85 16.28 -18.92 -15.20
CA ALA A 85 15.88 -17.51 -15.19
C ALA A 85 16.95 -16.55 -14.63
N LEU A 86 18.10 -17.07 -14.16
CA LEU A 86 19.20 -16.30 -13.58
C LEU A 86 20.57 -16.61 -14.21
N THR A 87 20.64 -17.44 -15.25
CA THR A 87 21.87 -17.58 -16.03
C THR A 87 22.13 -16.36 -16.91
N ASP A 88 23.39 -16.00 -17.09
CA ASP A 88 23.82 -14.91 -17.98
C ASP A 88 23.77 -15.26 -19.48
N GLY A 89 23.51 -16.52 -19.80
CA GLY A 89 23.54 -17.08 -21.17
C GLY A 89 24.69 -18.07 -21.40
N THR A 90 25.74 -18.06 -20.57
CA THR A 90 26.85 -19.02 -20.61
C THR A 90 26.56 -20.31 -19.83
N GLY A 91 25.52 -20.28 -18.98
CA GLY A 91 25.16 -21.36 -18.06
C GLY A 91 25.50 -21.07 -16.60
N THR A 92 26.35 -20.07 -16.32
CA THR A 92 26.62 -19.60 -14.95
C THR A 92 25.57 -18.63 -14.45
N ILE A 93 25.37 -18.59 -13.13
CA ILE A 93 24.62 -17.53 -12.44
C ILE A 93 25.64 -16.47 -12.01
N ARG A 94 25.33 -15.20 -12.30
CA ARG A 94 26.15 -14.06 -11.91
C ARG A 94 26.34 -13.97 -10.39
N PRO A 95 27.57 -13.74 -9.88
CA PRO A 95 27.84 -13.65 -8.44
C PRO A 95 26.95 -12.66 -7.68
N GLU A 96 26.57 -11.53 -8.28
CA GLU A 96 25.72 -10.53 -7.62
C GLU A 96 24.29 -11.03 -7.38
N LEU A 97 23.83 -11.99 -8.19
CA LEU A 97 22.49 -12.60 -8.12
C LEU A 97 22.45 -13.89 -7.28
N THR A 98 23.59 -14.42 -6.86
CA THR A 98 23.66 -15.60 -5.96
C THR A 98 22.88 -15.43 -4.64
N PRO A 99 22.89 -14.27 -3.94
CA PRO A 99 22.07 -14.08 -2.75
C PRO A 99 20.56 -14.16 -3.02
N LEU A 100 20.11 -13.68 -4.18
CA LEU A 100 18.71 -13.80 -4.62
C LEU A 100 18.38 -15.27 -4.93
N PHE A 101 19.26 -15.96 -5.65
CA PHE A 101 19.12 -17.38 -5.98
C PHE A 101 18.94 -18.22 -4.71
N GLU A 102 19.83 -18.06 -3.73
CA GLU A 102 19.79 -18.81 -2.47
C GLU A 102 18.55 -18.49 -1.63
N SER A 103 18.20 -17.21 -1.48
CA SER A 103 16.98 -16.80 -0.76
C SER A 103 15.71 -17.44 -1.34
N ILE A 104 15.61 -17.50 -2.68
CA ILE A 104 14.48 -18.14 -3.38
C ILE A 104 14.56 -19.68 -3.28
N ARG A 105 15.74 -20.28 -3.38
CA ARG A 105 15.97 -21.73 -3.23
C ARG A 105 15.63 -22.25 -1.83
N ALA A 106 15.93 -21.47 -0.79
CA ALA A 106 15.71 -21.79 0.61
C ALA A 106 14.24 -21.70 1.07
N MET A 107 13.29 -21.35 0.20
CA MET A 107 11.87 -21.23 0.58
C MET A 107 11.31 -22.50 1.24
N ARG A 108 10.57 -22.31 2.34
CA ARG A 108 9.76 -23.37 2.97
C ARG A 108 8.62 -23.81 2.05
N ARG A 109 8.01 -22.90 1.27
CA ARG A 109 6.94 -23.19 0.31
C ARG A 109 7.38 -23.00 -1.16
N PRO A 110 8.13 -23.95 -1.76
CA PRO A 110 8.67 -23.79 -3.12
C PRO A 110 7.59 -23.68 -4.20
N ARG A 111 6.40 -24.26 -3.98
CA ARG A 111 5.24 -24.14 -4.88
C ARG A 111 4.86 -22.68 -5.17
N SER A 112 5.01 -21.78 -4.20
CA SER A 112 4.78 -20.35 -4.40
C SER A 112 5.82 -19.70 -5.32
N GLY A 113 7.10 -20.10 -5.20
CA GLY A 113 8.16 -19.69 -6.12
C GLY A 113 7.92 -20.18 -7.54
N ILE A 114 7.55 -21.46 -7.73
CA ILE A 114 7.25 -22.04 -9.04
C ILE A 114 6.08 -21.33 -9.72
N LEU A 115 4.98 -21.07 -8.99
CA LEU A 115 3.82 -20.35 -9.52
C LEU A 115 4.13 -18.88 -9.87
N TRP A 116 5.08 -18.26 -9.16
CA TRP A 116 5.56 -16.91 -9.44
C TRP A 116 6.46 -16.87 -10.68
N LEU A 117 7.43 -17.78 -10.80
CA LEU A 117 8.26 -17.95 -12.02
C LEU A 117 7.44 -18.38 -13.25
N SER A 118 6.30 -19.04 -13.07
CA SER A 118 5.39 -19.41 -14.17
C SER A 118 4.64 -18.22 -14.80
N ARG A 119 4.85 -16.98 -14.32
CA ARG A 119 4.31 -15.76 -14.93
C ARG A 119 5.31 -15.26 -15.98
N PRO A 120 4.97 -15.15 -17.28
CA PRO A 120 5.97 -14.88 -18.34
C PRO A 120 6.89 -13.67 -18.12
N HIS A 121 6.37 -12.60 -17.51
CA HIS A 121 7.16 -11.40 -17.22
C HIS A 121 8.17 -11.56 -16.07
N VAL A 122 8.06 -12.58 -15.21
CA VAL A 122 8.99 -12.78 -14.10
C VAL A 122 10.33 -13.32 -14.60
N PRO A 123 10.42 -14.44 -15.35
CA PRO A 123 11.66 -14.85 -15.99
C PRO A 123 12.23 -13.77 -16.92
N ALA A 124 11.39 -13.03 -17.65
CA ALA A 124 11.86 -11.95 -18.52
C ALA A 124 12.60 -10.83 -17.75
N ILE A 125 12.09 -10.42 -16.57
CA ILE A 125 12.76 -9.44 -15.71
C ILE A 125 14.06 -10.02 -15.13
N LEU A 126 14.04 -11.24 -14.61
CA LEU A 126 15.22 -11.88 -14.02
C LEU A 126 16.33 -12.09 -15.07
N GLN A 127 15.96 -12.56 -16.27
CA GLN A 127 16.89 -12.74 -17.39
C GLN A 127 17.47 -11.42 -17.90
N ALA A 128 16.72 -10.32 -17.88
CA ALA A 128 17.22 -8.99 -18.26
C ALA A 128 18.33 -8.50 -17.30
N LEU A 129 18.22 -8.82 -16.01
CA LEU A 129 19.26 -8.53 -15.02
C LEU A 129 20.45 -9.50 -15.14
N ALA A 130 20.19 -10.81 -15.27
CA ALA A 130 21.22 -11.83 -15.37
C ALA A 130 22.11 -11.65 -16.61
N THR A 131 21.51 -11.43 -17.78
CA THR A 131 22.23 -11.14 -19.04
C THR A 131 22.85 -9.72 -19.09
N GLY A 132 22.74 -8.92 -18.03
CA GLY A 132 23.28 -7.55 -17.98
C GLY A 132 22.61 -6.52 -18.91
N ARG A 133 21.60 -6.92 -19.70
CA ARG A 133 20.80 -6.04 -20.58
C ARG A 133 20.12 -4.89 -19.84
N VAL A 134 19.90 -5.05 -18.54
CA VAL A 134 19.52 -3.98 -17.62
C VAL A 134 20.52 -3.97 -16.46
N PRO A 135 21.12 -2.81 -16.11
CA PRO A 135 22.05 -2.74 -14.99
C PRO A 135 21.35 -3.06 -13.67
N LEU A 136 22.08 -3.74 -12.78
CA LEU A 136 21.59 -4.18 -11.46
C LEU A 136 21.57 -3.00 -10.47
N THR A 137 20.73 -2.01 -10.78
CA THR A 137 20.55 -0.76 -10.01
C THR A 137 19.06 -0.45 -9.86
N HIS A 138 18.71 0.45 -8.93
CA HIS A 138 17.31 0.80 -8.74
C HIS A 138 16.69 1.45 -9.99
N ASP A 139 17.39 2.34 -10.68
CA ASP A 139 16.89 2.97 -11.90
C ASP A 139 16.87 2.00 -13.09
N GLY A 140 17.89 1.14 -13.21
CA GLY A 140 17.90 0.03 -14.17
C GLY A 140 16.62 -0.81 -14.05
N LEU A 141 16.29 -1.28 -12.85
CA LEU A 141 15.04 -2.00 -12.61
C LEU A 141 13.78 -1.20 -13.02
N SER A 142 13.76 0.11 -12.88
CA SER A 142 12.57 0.92 -13.23
C SER A 142 12.35 1.13 -14.73
N SER A 143 13.32 0.79 -15.59
CA SER A 143 13.10 0.66 -17.04
C SER A 143 12.18 -0.52 -17.40
N LEU A 144 12.10 -1.53 -16.54
CA LEU A 144 11.40 -2.79 -16.82
C LEU A 144 9.89 -2.71 -16.55
N THR A 145 9.14 -3.62 -17.18
CA THR A 145 7.69 -3.76 -17.01
C THR A 145 7.30 -5.22 -16.75
N PRO A 146 6.16 -5.49 -16.07
CA PRO A 146 5.22 -4.55 -15.47
C PRO A 146 5.69 -4.05 -14.10
N TRP A 147 5.43 -2.76 -13.80
CA TRP A 147 5.95 -2.07 -12.62
C TRP A 147 5.66 -2.78 -11.28
N ARG A 148 4.51 -3.45 -11.15
CA ARG A 148 4.11 -4.17 -9.93
C ARG A 148 5.05 -5.35 -9.61
N SER A 149 5.55 -6.02 -10.65
CA SER A 149 6.46 -7.18 -10.52
C SER A 149 7.91 -6.72 -10.36
N VAL A 150 8.32 -5.68 -11.09
CA VAL A 150 9.60 -4.98 -10.88
C VAL A 150 9.76 -4.53 -9.44
N VAL A 151 8.73 -3.88 -8.88
CA VAL A 151 8.79 -3.41 -7.49
C VAL A 151 8.88 -4.56 -6.49
N TYR A 152 8.18 -5.68 -6.72
CA TYR A 152 8.34 -6.88 -5.88
C TYR A 152 9.74 -7.52 -6.00
N ILE A 153 10.33 -7.52 -7.20
CA ILE A 153 11.70 -8.01 -7.43
C ILE A 153 12.73 -7.08 -6.78
N ARG A 154 12.52 -5.75 -6.81
CA ARG A 154 13.32 -4.79 -6.04
C ARG A 154 13.19 -5.02 -4.53
N ASP A 155 11.96 -5.22 -4.04
CA ASP A 155 11.70 -5.52 -2.62
C ASP A 155 12.46 -6.79 -2.18
N LEU A 156 12.57 -7.83 -3.05
CA LEU A 156 13.38 -9.03 -2.79
C LEU A 156 14.89 -8.79 -2.89
N LEU A 157 15.37 -8.08 -3.92
CA LEU A 157 16.80 -7.81 -4.13
C LEU A 157 17.43 -6.98 -2.99
N ILE A 158 16.65 -6.06 -2.39
CA ILE A 158 17.06 -5.34 -1.18
C ILE A 158 17.15 -6.33 0.00
N ALA A 159 16.16 -7.21 0.15
CA ALA A 159 16.08 -8.14 1.28
C ALA A 159 17.12 -9.26 1.26
N CYS A 160 17.67 -9.63 0.10
CA CYS A 160 18.83 -10.52 -0.01
C CYS A 160 20.17 -9.78 -0.09
N GLY A 161 20.20 -8.45 0.09
CA GLY A 161 21.42 -7.64 0.10
C GLY A 161 22.04 -7.37 -1.29
N THR A 162 21.43 -7.83 -2.38
CA THR A 162 21.92 -7.59 -3.75
C THR A 162 21.74 -6.13 -4.20
N LEU A 163 20.78 -5.40 -3.64
CA LEU A 163 20.62 -3.96 -3.85
C LEU A 163 20.68 -3.19 -2.52
N PRO A 164 21.25 -1.97 -2.49
CA PRO A 164 21.27 -1.15 -1.29
C PRO A 164 19.84 -0.77 -0.83
N PRO A 165 19.60 -0.59 0.47
CA PRO A 165 18.29 -0.20 0.97
C PRO A 165 17.95 1.25 0.58
N ILE A 166 16.71 1.47 0.15
CA ILE A 166 16.15 2.80 -0.17
C ILE A 166 14.75 2.95 0.43
N ASP A 167 14.33 4.18 0.77
CA ASP A 167 12.90 4.42 1.01
C ASP A 167 12.14 4.34 -0.32
N ARG A 168 11.48 3.20 -0.48
CA ARG A 168 10.56 2.86 -1.55
C ARG A 168 9.62 4.00 -1.96
N TYR A 169 9.08 4.76 -1.00
CA TYR A 169 8.11 5.81 -1.27
C TYR A 169 8.77 7.11 -1.74
N LEU A 170 9.94 7.46 -1.20
CA LEU A 170 10.79 8.54 -1.73
C LEU A 170 11.12 8.28 -3.20
N PHE A 171 11.68 7.11 -3.50
CA PHE A 171 12.03 6.69 -4.86
C PHE A 171 10.83 6.69 -5.82
N LEU A 172 9.68 6.14 -5.39
CA LEU A 172 8.43 6.17 -6.17
C LEU A 172 7.76 7.56 -6.24
N PHE A 173 8.28 8.57 -5.55
CA PHE A 173 7.90 9.97 -5.71
C PHE A 173 8.85 10.68 -6.68
N GLU A 174 10.16 10.50 -6.51
CA GLU A 174 11.21 11.05 -7.37
C GLU A 174 11.06 10.58 -8.82
N GLN A 175 10.76 9.30 -9.07
CA GLN A 175 10.49 8.77 -10.41
C GLN A 175 9.10 9.12 -10.99
N TRP A 176 8.26 9.84 -10.24
CA TRP A 176 6.93 10.29 -10.67
C TRP A 176 6.86 11.80 -10.89
N LEU A 177 7.58 12.57 -10.08
CA LEU A 177 7.53 14.02 -10.09
C LEU A 177 7.85 14.64 -11.47
N PRO A 178 8.92 14.26 -12.20
CA PRO A 178 9.21 14.80 -13.54
C PRO A 178 8.06 14.53 -14.52
N ARG A 179 7.65 13.26 -14.65
CA ARG A 179 6.57 12.82 -15.55
C ARG A 179 5.20 13.40 -15.22
N TRP A 180 4.99 13.84 -13.97
CA TRP A 180 3.77 14.56 -13.59
C TRP A 180 3.87 16.06 -13.89
N LEU A 181 5.05 16.68 -13.75
CA LEU A 181 5.31 18.07 -14.13
C LEU A 181 5.33 18.26 -15.66
N GLU A 182 5.78 17.27 -16.42
CA GLU A 182 5.71 17.25 -17.88
C GLU A 182 4.27 17.53 -18.37
N GLY A 183 3.28 16.85 -17.78
CA GLY A 183 1.85 17.01 -18.04
C GLY A 183 1.13 18.17 -17.33
N ILE A 184 1.85 19.23 -16.95
CA ILE A 184 1.27 20.52 -16.54
C ILE A 184 1.53 21.52 -17.66
N ASP A 185 0.53 21.84 -18.49
CA ASP A 185 0.76 22.61 -19.73
C ASP A 185 1.48 23.94 -19.50
N ASP A 186 0.96 24.75 -18.59
CA ASP A 186 1.46 26.09 -18.23
C ASP A 186 2.91 26.05 -17.69
N PRO A 187 3.86 26.77 -18.34
CA PRO A 187 5.27 26.80 -17.92
C PRO A 187 5.53 27.43 -16.55
N GLU A 188 4.77 28.44 -16.12
CA GLU A 188 4.96 29.10 -14.83
C GLU A 188 4.36 28.28 -13.69
N HIS A 189 3.21 27.65 -13.90
CA HIS A 189 2.68 26.64 -12.99
C HIS A 189 3.66 25.48 -12.85
N ARG A 190 4.20 24.96 -13.96
CA ARG A 190 5.23 23.89 -13.95
C ARG A 190 6.47 24.33 -13.14
N LYS A 191 6.99 25.55 -13.35
CA LYS A 191 8.12 26.11 -12.58
C LYS A 191 7.80 26.27 -11.09
N LEU A 192 6.60 26.75 -10.75
CA LEU A 192 6.18 26.99 -9.37
C LEU A 192 5.94 25.68 -8.60
N LEU A 193 5.26 24.72 -9.22
CA LEU A 193 5.04 23.37 -8.68
C LEU A 193 6.35 22.60 -8.54
N HIS A 194 7.29 22.73 -9.50
CA HIS A 194 8.63 22.15 -9.37
C HIS A 194 9.40 22.74 -8.17
N ARG A 195 9.39 24.07 -7.99
CA ARG A 195 10.02 24.70 -6.82
C ARG A 195 9.40 24.22 -5.50
N PHE A 196 8.07 24.15 -5.40
CA PHE A 196 7.39 23.60 -4.21
C PHE A 196 7.77 22.14 -3.95
N ALA A 197 7.72 21.31 -5.00
CA ALA A 197 8.03 19.89 -4.90
C ALA A 197 9.49 19.64 -4.45
N THR A 198 10.45 20.38 -5.00
CA THR A 198 11.88 20.19 -4.73
C THR A 198 12.29 20.78 -3.38
N TRP A 199 11.91 22.03 -3.08
CA TRP A 199 12.39 22.73 -1.87
C TRP A 199 11.59 22.38 -0.61
N HIS A 200 10.30 22.06 -0.73
CA HIS A 200 9.44 21.70 0.41
C HIS A 200 9.21 20.18 0.51
N LEU A 201 8.60 19.56 -0.51
CA LEU A 201 8.14 18.17 -0.40
C LEU A 201 9.29 17.16 -0.40
N LEU A 202 10.21 17.21 -1.36
CA LEU A 202 11.36 16.31 -1.42
C LEU A 202 12.28 16.50 -0.21
N ARG A 203 12.51 17.74 0.24
CA ARG A 203 13.23 18.01 1.50
C ARG A 203 12.57 17.31 2.68
N ASN A 204 11.27 17.52 2.90
CA ASN A 204 10.52 16.90 3.99
C ASN A 204 10.49 15.36 3.89
N LEU A 205 10.38 14.80 2.69
CA LEU A 205 10.42 13.35 2.45
C LEU A 205 11.81 12.77 2.74
N ARG A 206 12.88 13.39 2.25
CA ARG A 206 14.28 12.97 2.49
C ARG A 206 14.66 13.04 3.98
N THR A 207 14.32 14.12 4.68
CA THR A 207 14.51 14.22 6.14
C THR A 207 13.65 13.23 6.93
N THR A 208 12.47 12.85 6.42
CA THR A 208 11.73 11.73 7.00
C THR A 208 12.50 10.41 6.79
N ALA A 209 12.93 10.10 5.57
CA ALA A 209 13.64 8.86 5.24
C ALA A 209 14.93 8.65 6.07
N GLN A 210 15.63 9.72 6.44
CA GLN A 210 16.78 9.70 7.34
C GLN A 210 16.44 9.25 8.77
N THR A 211 15.20 9.47 9.23
CA THR A 211 14.73 9.11 10.59
C THR A 211 13.83 7.87 10.62
N GLY A 212 13.39 7.38 9.45
CA GLY A 212 12.66 6.13 9.30
C GLY A 212 11.77 6.09 8.05
N PRO A 213 11.06 4.97 7.80
CA PRO A 213 10.27 4.79 6.58
C PRO A 213 9.11 5.79 6.49
N ILE A 214 9.01 6.48 5.35
CA ILE A 214 8.02 7.53 5.03
C ILE A 214 6.59 7.00 5.13
N GLY A 215 6.37 5.78 4.64
CA GLY A 215 5.06 5.13 4.60
C GLY A 215 4.10 5.67 3.53
N HIS A 216 3.08 4.87 3.23
CA HIS A 216 2.12 5.13 2.15
C HIS A 216 1.39 6.48 2.30
N TYR A 217 0.90 6.80 3.50
CA TYR A 217 0.06 7.97 3.73
C TYR A 217 0.79 9.31 3.56
N ARG A 218 2.04 9.43 4.03
CA ARG A 218 2.85 10.65 3.84
C ARG A 218 3.18 10.86 2.36
N ASN A 219 3.46 9.78 1.63
CA ASN A 219 3.68 9.83 0.19
C ASN A 219 2.43 10.25 -0.60
N GLN A 220 1.28 9.64 -0.31
CA GLN A 220 0.03 9.99 -0.95
C GLN A 220 -0.41 11.41 -0.58
N SER A 221 -0.16 11.88 0.65
CA SER A 221 -0.38 13.27 1.05
C SER A 221 0.44 14.23 0.20
N ALA A 222 1.76 14.02 0.02
CA ALA A 222 2.59 14.86 -0.84
C ALA A 222 2.09 14.89 -2.31
N ARG A 223 1.63 13.75 -2.83
CA ARG A 223 1.01 13.66 -4.16
C ARG A 223 -0.33 14.42 -4.25
N THR A 224 -1.14 14.39 -3.19
CA THR A 224 -2.40 15.15 -3.11
C THR A 224 -2.12 16.65 -3.02
N GLN A 225 -1.17 17.09 -2.19
CA GLN A 225 -0.77 18.49 -2.07
C GLN A 225 -0.39 19.08 -3.44
N LEU A 226 0.42 18.36 -4.23
CA LEU A 226 0.78 18.78 -5.59
C LEU A 226 -0.42 18.84 -6.56
N ARG A 227 -1.30 17.83 -6.55
CA ARG A 227 -2.50 17.81 -7.40
C ARG A 227 -3.47 18.93 -7.05
N THR A 228 -3.68 19.23 -5.77
CA THR A 228 -4.56 20.32 -5.35
C THR A 228 -3.93 21.69 -5.62
N ALA A 229 -2.62 21.84 -5.45
CA ALA A 229 -1.90 23.05 -5.87
C ALA A 229 -2.03 23.30 -7.38
N ALA A 230 -1.85 22.27 -8.20
CA ALA A 230 -2.05 22.37 -9.65
C ALA A 230 -3.49 22.75 -10.02
N ALA A 231 -4.49 22.10 -9.41
CA ALA A 231 -5.90 22.40 -9.68
C ALA A 231 -6.30 23.83 -9.26
N PHE A 232 -5.77 24.33 -8.14
CA PHE A 232 -5.94 25.71 -7.71
C PHE A 232 -5.30 26.71 -8.68
N LEU A 233 -4.08 26.41 -9.17
CA LEU A 233 -3.40 27.24 -10.17
C LEU A 233 -4.17 27.28 -11.50
N THR A 234 -4.73 26.15 -11.95
CA THR A 234 -5.61 26.09 -13.13
C THR A 234 -6.88 26.93 -12.94
N ASP A 235 -7.52 26.87 -11.77
CA ASP A 235 -8.71 27.68 -11.46
C ASP A 235 -8.40 29.19 -11.39
N LEU A 236 -7.23 29.55 -10.86
CA LEU A 236 -6.76 30.94 -10.81
C LEU A 236 -6.47 31.51 -12.21
N ALA A 237 -5.77 30.75 -13.06
CA ALA A 237 -5.50 31.15 -14.45
C ALA A 237 -6.77 31.18 -15.31
N ALA A 238 -7.74 30.30 -15.07
CA ALA A 238 -9.06 30.35 -15.71
C ALA A 238 -9.87 31.62 -15.35
N ARG A 239 -9.45 32.38 -14.34
CA ARG A 239 -10.00 33.69 -13.95
C ARG A 239 -9.17 34.86 -14.49
N GLY A 240 -8.09 34.59 -15.24
CA GLY A 240 -7.16 35.61 -15.74
C GLY A 240 -6.18 36.13 -14.69
N HIS A 241 -6.02 35.46 -13.55
CA HIS A 241 -5.08 35.86 -12.50
C HIS A 241 -3.81 34.99 -12.49
N THR A 242 -2.65 35.64 -12.41
CA THR A 242 -1.38 34.97 -12.08
C THR A 242 -1.27 34.72 -10.56
N PRO A 243 -0.38 33.82 -10.09
CA PRO A 243 -0.18 33.57 -8.66
C PRO A 243 0.12 34.84 -7.85
N GLN A 244 0.86 35.79 -8.44
CA GLN A 244 1.21 37.08 -7.84
C GLN A 244 0.02 38.06 -7.77
N GLN A 245 -1.01 37.87 -8.60
CA GLN A 245 -2.24 38.67 -8.62
C GLN A 245 -3.39 38.03 -7.80
N CYS A 246 -3.18 36.85 -7.21
CA CYS A 246 -4.21 36.12 -6.46
C CYS A 246 -4.82 36.98 -5.35
N THR A 247 -6.13 37.18 -5.37
CA THR A 247 -6.83 37.95 -4.34
C THR A 247 -7.30 37.06 -3.18
N GLN A 248 -7.67 37.68 -2.06
CA GLN A 248 -8.36 36.99 -0.97
C GLN A 248 -9.70 36.39 -1.45
N THR A 249 -10.40 37.09 -2.34
CA THR A 249 -11.66 36.63 -2.95
C THR A 249 -11.50 35.32 -3.72
N ASP A 250 -10.37 35.13 -4.43
CA ASP A 250 -10.10 33.89 -5.16
C ASP A 250 -9.79 32.72 -4.20
N LEU A 251 -9.00 33.00 -3.17
CA LEU A 251 -8.69 32.05 -2.11
C LEU A 251 -9.96 31.60 -1.36
N ASP A 252 -10.78 32.54 -0.93
CA ASP A 252 -12.00 32.26 -0.16
C ASP A 252 -13.04 31.54 -1.03
N ARG A 253 -13.17 31.91 -2.32
CA ARG A 253 -14.03 31.19 -3.30
C ARG A 253 -13.59 29.74 -3.44
N TRP A 254 -12.30 29.47 -3.60
CA TRP A 254 -11.76 28.10 -3.65
C TRP A 254 -12.02 27.35 -2.33
N PHE A 255 -11.82 28.00 -1.19
CA PHE A 255 -12.09 27.42 0.13
C PHE A 255 -13.59 27.21 0.42
N ALA A 256 -14.50 27.89 -0.29
CA ALA A 256 -15.94 27.64 -0.21
C ALA A 256 -16.36 26.39 -1.00
N THR A 257 -15.86 26.20 -2.23
CA THR A 257 -16.26 25.09 -3.11
C THR A 257 -15.55 23.76 -2.81
N THR A 258 -14.40 23.80 -2.15
CA THR A 258 -13.49 22.65 -2.00
C THR A 258 -13.76 21.81 -0.74
N ASN A 259 -13.51 20.50 -0.77
CA ASN A 259 -13.62 19.61 0.41
C ASN A 259 -12.45 19.75 1.40
N SER A 260 -12.65 19.34 2.66
CA SER A 260 -11.66 19.50 3.74
C SER A 260 -10.29 18.89 3.46
N THR A 261 -10.24 17.74 2.77
CA THR A 261 -8.98 17.06 2.41
C THR A 261 -8.16 17.90 1.44
N ALA A 262 -8.81 18.55 0.47
CA ALA A 262 -8.16 19.46 -0.47
C ALA A 262 -7.84 20.83 0.17
N LYS A 263 -8.66 21.35 1.11
CA LYS A 263 -8.27 22.53 1.93
C LYS A 263 -6.97 22.28 2.71
N LEU A 264 -6.84 21.11 3.34
CA LEU A 264 -5.62 20.65 4.01
C LEU A 264 -4.44 20.50 3.04
N GLY A 265 -4.68 19.87 1.87
CA GLY A 265 -3.65 19.67 0.84
C GLY A 265 -3.10 20.99 0.28
N LEU A 266 -3.97 21.97 0.03
CA LEU A 266 -3.58 23.26 -0.53
C LEU A 266 -2.85 24.16 0.49
N ARG A 267 -3.19 24.08 1.78
CA ARG A 267 -2.62 24.95 2.83
C ARG A 267 -1.09 24.90 2.89
N ALA A 268 -0.48 23.73 2.67
CA ALA A 268 0.97 23.57 2.67
C ALA A 268 1.64 24.32 1.49
N PHE A 269 1.04 24.25 0.30
CA PHE A 269 1.49 24.99 -0.88
C PHE A 269 1.32 26.50 -0.70
N LEU A 270 0.14 26.97 -0.27
CA LEU A 270 -0.13 28.40 -0.12
C LEU A 270 0.79 29.06 0.90
N ARG A 271 1.00 28.45 2.06
CA ARG A 271 1.97 28.97 3.05
C ARG A 271 3.36 29.08 2.44
N TRP A 272 3.86 28.01 1.82
CA TRP A 272 5.17 28.03 1.14
C TRP A 272 5.25 29.11 0.06
N ALA A 273 4.20 29.31 -0.74
CA ALA A 273 4.17 30.30 -1.81
C ALA A 273 4.15 31.74 -1.29
N ILE A 274 3.50 32.00 -0.15
CA ILE A 274 3.50 33.30 0.56
C ILE A 274 4.88 33.55 1.18
N ASP A 275 5.41 32.56 1.90
CA ASP A 275 6.71 32.61 2.60
C ASP A 275 7.88 32.86 1.63
N HIS A 276 7.80 32.32 0.40
CA HIS A 276 8.77 32.52 -0.68
C HIS A 276 8.38 33.62 -1.70
N HIS A 277 7.40 34.47 -1.38
CA HIS A 277 6.97 35.62 -2.22
C HIS A 277 6.54 35.28 -3.65
N ALA A 278 6.12 34.05 -3.90
CA ALA A 278 5.51 33.62 -5.16
C ALA A 278 4.01 33.97 -5.23
N MET A 279 3.39 34.32 -4.10
CA MET A 279 2.03 34.81 -3.95
C MET A 279 1.98 35.99 -2.95
N PRO A 280 1.00 36.90 -3.04
CA PRO A 280 0.83 37.99 -2.07
C PRO A 280 0.44 37.45 -0.68
N ARG A 281 0.59 38.27 0.36
CA ARG A 281 0.20 37.89 1.74
C ARG A 281 -1.32 37.79 1.87
N LEU A 282 -1.83 36.56 1.87
CA LEU A 282 -3.26 36.23 2.02
C LEU A 282 -3.55 35.59 3.38
N ALA A 283 -4.77 35.79 3.89
CA ALA A 283 -5.25 35.17 5.13
C ALA A 283 -5.75 33.75 4.84
N LEU A 284 -5.04 32.73 5.35
CA LEU A 284 -5.39 31.32 5.11
C LEU A 284 -6.50 30.84 6.09
N PRO A 285 -7.74 30.56 5.62
CA PRO A 285 -8.89 30.29 6.51
C PRO A 285 -8.63 29.17 7.52
N PRO A 286 -9.16 29.24 8.76
CA PRO A 286 -8.92 28.22 9.77
C PRO A 286 -9.47 26.86 9.32
N VAL A 287 -8.72 25.78 9.58
CA VAL A 287 -9.17 24.42 9.29
C VAL A 287 -9.76 23.84 10.56
N VAL A 288 -11.09 23.77 10.62
CA VAL A 288 -11.80 23.03 11.66
C VAL A 288 -11.66 21.54 11.37
N THR A 289 -10.82 20.85 12.14
CA THR A 289 -10.80 19.38 12.16
C THR A 289 -11.95 18.89 13.02
N GLY A 290 -13.00 18.36 12.38
CA GLY A 290 -13.99 17.56 13.09
C GLY A 290 -13.32 16.33 13.70
N HIS A 291 -13.63 16.03 14.96
CA HIS A 291 -13.29 14.77 15.60
C HIS A 291 -14.57 13.95 15.73
N SER A 292 -14.56 12.67 15.37
CA SER A 292 -15.63 11.76 15.83
C SER A 292 -15.70 11.77 17.36
N PRO A 293 -16.91 11.67 17.94
CA PRO A 293 -17.04 11.45 19.37
C PRO A 293 -16.35 10.13 19.77
N PRO A 294 -15.65 10.08 20.92
CA PRO A 294 -15.03 8.85 21.40
C PRO A 294 -16.10 7.80 21.74
N ILE A 295 -15.77 6.53 21.56
CA ILE A 295 -16.65 5.41 21.97
C ILE A 295 -16.82 5.39 23.50
N SER A 296 -18.01 5.00 23.96
CA SER A 296 -18.26 4.84 25.40
C SER A 296 -17.55 3.59 25.95
N ASN A 297 -17.29 3.55 27.26
CA ASN A 297 -16.66 2.38 27.87
C ASN A 297 -17.51 1.10 27.71
N HIS A 298 -18.84 1.21 27.69
CA HIS A 298 -19.73 0.08 27.37
C HIS A 298 -19.49 -0.42 25.94
N GLN A 299 -19.53 0.46 24.93
CA GLN A 299 -19.23 0.10 23.55
C GLN A 299 -17.84 -0.54 23.40
N ARG A 300 -16.83 -0.04 24.12
CA ARG A 300 -15.48 -0.61 24.16
C ARG A 300 -15.49 -2.04 24.72
N ILE A 301 -16.19 -2.29 25.82
CA ILE A 301 -16.30 -3.62 26.46
C ILE A 301 -17.07 -4.60 25.56
N ASP A 302 -18.17 -4.17 24.93
CA ASP A 302 -18.95 -4.99 23.99
C ASP A 302 -18.14 -5.36 22.75
N LEU A 303 -17.35 -4.43 22.22
CA LEU A 303 -16.40 -4.68 21.14
C LEU A 303 -15.32 -5.70 21.57
N ILE A 304 -14.70 -5.54 22.75
CA ILE A 304 -13.70 -6.49 23.27
C ILE A 304 -14.31 -7.89 23.40
N ARG A 305 -15.49 -8.01 24.01
CA ARG A 305 -16.21 -9.28 24.20
C ARG A 305 -16.45 -9.97 22.86
N ARG A 306 -17.00 -9.23 21.88
CA ARG A 306 -17.25 -9.75 20.52
C ARG A 306 -15.95 -10.15 19.81
N ILE A 307 -14.92 -9.32 19.86
CA ILE A 307 -13.64 -9.57 19.18
C ILE A 307 -12.97 -10.82 19.74
N HIS A 308 -13.09 -11.05 21.05
CA HIS A 308 -12.59 -12.24 21.70
C HIS A 308 -13.34 -13.52 21.27
N THR A 309 -14.68 -13.51 21.23
CA THR A 309 -15.49 -14.73 21.02
C THR A 309 -15.83 -15.06 19.56
N ASP A 310 -15.92 -14.08 18.66
CA ASP A 310 -16.36 -14.27 17.27
C ASP A 310 -15.29 -15.05 16.46
N PRO A 311 -15.55 -16.32 16.04
CA PRO A 311 -14.58 -17.16 15.36
C PRO A 311 -14.38 -16.79 13.89
N ALA A 312 -15.24 -15.94 13.31
CA ALA A 312 -15.10 -15.46 11.93
C ALA A 312 -14.07 -14.33 11.80
N ILE A 313 -13.61 -13.74 12.91
CA ILE A 313 -12.53 -12.74 12.94
C ILE A 313 -11.18 -13.45 12.80
N ALA A 314 -10.37 -13.03 11.83
CA ALA A 314 -9.05 -13.60 11.61
C ALA A 314 -8.12 -13.33 12.81
N PRO A 315 -7.23 -14.27 13.20
CA PRO A 315 -6.35 -14.09 14.36
C PRO A 315 -5.54 -12.79 14.37
N ILE A 316 -5.07 -12.36 13.19
CA ILE A 316 -4.35 -11.09 13.03
C ILE A 316 -5.22 -9.87 13.38
N ASP A 317 -6.47 -9.84 12.90
CA ASP A 317 -7.40 -8.74 13.14
C ASP A 317 -7.83 -8.70 14.62
N ARG A 318 -8.01 -9.88 15.23
CA ARG A 318 -8.29 -10.01 16.67
C ARG A 318 -7.16 -9.43 17.52
N VAL A 319 -5.90 -9.80 17.26
CA VAL A 319 -4.75 -9.28 18.04
C VAL A 319 -4.59 -7.77 17.84
N ILE A 320 -4.68 -7.27 16.60
CA ILE A 320 -4.59 -5.83 16.32
C ILE A 320 -5.71 -5.06 17.04
N ALA A 321 -6.96 -5.51 16.97
CA ALA A 321 -8.09 -4.82 17.58
C ALA A 321 -8.05 -4.85 19.12
N LEU A 322 -7.55 -5.93 19.73
CA LEU A 322 -7.35 -5.99 21.18
C LEU A 322 -6.21 -5.07 21.66
N LEU A 323 -5.12 -4.92 20.89
CA LEU A 323 -4.08 -3.90 21.19
C LEU A 323 -4.62 -2.46 21.13
N ILE A 324 -5.56 -2.17 20.23
CA ILE A 324 -6.25 -0.87 20.17
C ILE A 324 -7.20 -0.70 21.38
N LEU A 325 -8.05 -1.68 21.69
CA LEU A 325 -9.14 -1.52 22.65
C LEU A 325 -8.74 -1.71 24.13
N LEU A 326 -7.65 -2.45 24.41
CA LEU A 326 -7.12 -2.65 25.76
C LEU A 326 -6.04 -1.63 26.12
N TYR A 327 -5.13 -1.33 25.19
CA TYR A 327 -3.91 -0.54 25.45
C TYR A 327 -3.85 0.80 24.70
N ALA A 328 -4.95 1.21 24.05
CA ALA A 328 -5.04 2.43 23.25
C ALA A 328 -3.94 2.57 22.16
N GLN A 329 -3.31 1.47 21.73
CA GLN A 329 -2.12 1.55 20.91
C GLN A 329 -2.44 2.05 19.49
N PRO A 330 -1.76 3.10 19.00
CA PRO A 330 -2.01 3.61 17.66
C PRO A 330 -1.49 2.60 16.64
N LEU A 331 -2.28 2.35 15.58
CA LEU A 331 -1.98 1.34 14.56
C LEU A 331 -0.56 1.44 13.95
N PRO A 332 0.03 2.63 13.71
CA PRO A 332 1.43 2.76 13.28
C PRO A 332 2.48 2.24 14.28
N ARG A 333 2.16 2.11 15.58
CA ARG A 333 3.00 1.49 16.61
C ARG A 333 2.78 -0.02 16.64
N ILE A 334 1.53 -0.48 16.59
CA ILE A 334 1.17 -1.92 16.52
C ILE A 334 1.90 -2.62 15.37
N VAL A 335 1.84 -2.07 14.15
CA VAL A 335 2.49 -2.70 12.99
C VAL A 335 4.02 -2.67 13.03
N ARG A 336 4.64 -1.93 13.96
CA ARG A 336 6.10 -1.91 14.16
C ARG A 336 6.58 -2.90 15.22
N LEU A 337 5.67 -3.54 15.97
CA LEU A 337 6.03 -4.53 16.99
C LEU A 337 6.80 -5.72 16.39
N THR A 338 7.78 -6.19 17.16
CA THR A 338 8.63 -7.33 16.86
C THR A 338 8.37 -8.48 17.84
N LEU A 339 8.95 -9.65 17.58
CA LEU A 339 8.98 -10.75 18.55
C LEU A 339 9.75 -10.36 19.82
N ALA A 340 10.78 -9.51 19.71
CA ALA A 340 11.54 -9.00 20.85
C ALA A 340 10.78 -7.93 21.67
N ASP A 341 9.57 -7.56 21.26
CA ASP A 341 8.62 -6.78 22.07
C ASP A 341 7.63 -7.68 22.83
N ILE A 342 7.73 -9.00 22.69
CA ILE A 342 6.93 -10.01 23.39
C ILE A 342 7.89 -10.85 24.25
N THR A 343 7.73 -10.80 25.57
CA THR A 343 8.57 -11.54 26.52
C THR A 343 7.72 -12.34 27.49
N HIS A 344 8.34 -13.23 28.25
CA HIS A 344 7.71 -14.01 29.31
C HIS A 344 8.36 -13.70 30.65
N ASP A 345 7.55 -13.62 31.70
CA ASP A 345 7.97 -13.54 33.09
C ASP A 345 7.14 -14.58 33.89
N GLY A 346 7.75 -15.74 34.14
CA GLY A 346 7.03 -16.96 34.49
C GLY A 346 5.92 -17.27 33.46
N ASP A 347 4.70 -17.54 33.96
CA ASP A 347 3.51 -17.76 33.14
C ASP A 347 2.91 -16.48 32.53
N GLN A 348 3.40 -15.28 32.91
CA GLN A 348 2.88 -14.03 32.37
C GLN A 348 3.55 -13.67 31.04
N LEU A 349 2.71 -13.50 30.01
CA LEU A 349 3.14 -12.88 28.76
C LEU A 349 3.23 -11.36 28.96
N LEU A 350 4.38 -10.76 28.70
CA LEU A 350 4.60 -9.32 28.76
C LEU A 350 4.72 -8.74 27.34
N ILE A 351 4.32 -7.49 27.16
CA ILE A 351 4.46 -6.75 25.90
C ILE A 351 5.11 -5.38 26.12
N ARG A 352 6.16 -5.07 25.35
CA ARG A 352 6.93 -3.83 25.43
C ARG A 352 6.22 -2.65 24.75
N LEU A 353 5.05 -2.28 25.28
CA LEU A 353 4.30 -1.10 24.88
C LEU A 353 4.82 0.19 25.54
N GLY A 354 5.66 0.06 26.56
CA GLY A 354 6.42 1.12 27.23
C GLY A 354 7.64 0.52 27.92
N ASP A 355 8.21 1.26 28.85
CA ASP A 355 9.20 0.78 29.82
C ASP A 355 8.67 1.15 31.23
N PRO A 356 8.46 0.19 32.15
CA PRO A 356 8.62 -1.26 31.97
C PRO A 356 7.63 -1.89 30.97
N PRO A 357 7.90 -3.13 30.50
CA PRO A 357 6.93 -3.93 29.76
C PRO A 357 5.62 -4.15 30.54
N VAL A 358 4.50 -4.28 29.82
CA VAL A 358 3.16 -4.35 30.40
C VAL A 358 2.63 -5.79 30.32
N PRO A 359 2.04 -6.35 31.39
CA PRO A 359 1.46 -7.70 31.33
C PRO A 359 0.25 -7.79 30.41
N VAL A 360 0.15 -8.91 29.68
CA VAL A 360 -0.96 -9.26 28.81
C VAL A 360 -1.95 -10.14 29.58
N PRO A 361 -3.17 -9.65 29.90
CA PRO A 361 -4.13 -10.43 30.65
C PRO A 361 -4.62 -11.63 29.84
N GLN A 362 -4.87 -12.75 30.51
CA GLN A 362 -5.71 -13.80 29.91
C GLN A 362 -7.15 -13.26 29.76
N PRO A 363 -7.88 -13.67 28.71
CA PRO A 363 -7.51 -14.65 27.68
C PRO A 363 -6.80 -14.04 26.45
N PHE A 364 -6.34 -12.78 26.50
CA PHE A 364 -5.69 -12.15 25.34
C PHE A 364 -4.29 -12.74 25.05
N ALA A 365 -3.51 -13.07 26.08
CA ALA A 365 -2.20 -13.69 25.90
C ALA A 365 -2.27 -14.98 25.06
N GLY A 366 -3.27 -15.85 25.31
CA GLY A 366 -3.51 -17.04 24.47
C GLY A 366 -3.70 -16.72 22.98
N HIS A 367 -4.43 -15.66 22.63
CA HIS A 367 -4.60 -15.23 21.22
C HIS A 367 -3.29 -14.71 20.61
N ILE A 368 -2.42 -14.06 21.38
CA ILE A 368 -1.08 -13.66 20.91
C ILE A 368 -0.23 -14.92 20.64
N THR A 369 -0.17 -15.87 21.56
CA THR A 369 0.61 -17.11 21.40
C THR A 369 0.14 -17.92 20.19
N THR A 370 -1.18 -18.13 20.05
CA THR A 370 -1.77 -18.79 18.87
C THR A 370 -1.45 -18.06 17.56
N TYR A 371 -1.44 -16.72 17.58
CA TYR A 371 -1.04 -15.93 16.41
C TYR A 371 0.46 -16.06 16.08
N ILE A 372 1.35 -15.98 17.08
CA ILE A 372 2.80 -16.09 16.91
C ILE A 372 3.18 -17.43 16.26
N ALA A 373 2.57 -18.53 16.72
CA ALA A 373 2.77 -19.88 16.17
C ALA A 373 2.25 -20.05 14.73
N SER A 374 1.28 -19.22 14.30
CA SER A 374 0.60 -19.32 12.99
C SER A 374 0.83 -18.11 12.07
N ARG A 375 1.87 -17.31 12.32
CA ARG A 375 2.10 -16.02 11.62
C ARG A 375 2.11 -16.18 10.09
N PRO A 376 1.30 -15.38 9.36
CA PRO A 376 1.21 -15.45 7.90
C PRO A 376 2.48 -14.93 7.22
N ASN A 377 2.59 -15.13 5.91
CA ASN A 377 3.64 -14.55 5.04
C ASN A 377 5.10 -14.96 5.32
N LEU A 378 5.39 -15.83 6.30
CA LEU A 378 6.75 -16.30 6.65
C LEU A 378 7.31 -17.43 5.76
N VAL A 379 6.47 -18.10 4.97
CA VAL A 379 6.84 -19.34 4.24
C VAL A 379 7.53 -19.12 2.88
N THR A 380 7.76 -17.87 2.49
CA THR A 380 8.40 -17.46 1.21
C THR A 380 9.65 -16.63 1.45
N ALA A 381 10.52 -16.52 0.44
CA ALA A 381 11.76 -15.72 0.42
C ALA A 381 11.55 -14.23 0.70
N THR A 382 10.28 -13.81 0.70
CA THR A 382 9.81 -12.52 1.16
C THR A 382 10.15 -12.25 2.63
N ASN A 383 10.04 -13.24 3.53
CA ASN A 383 10.19 -13.01 4.98
C ASN A 383 10.95 -14.13 5.73
N PRO A 384 12.09 -14.65 5.24
CA PRO A 384 12.87 -15.64 5.98
C PRO A 384 13.27 -15.06 7.35
N GLY A 385 12.90 -15.75 8.44
CA GLY A 385 13.25 -15.34 9.80
C GLY A 385 12.69 -13.98 10.26
N SER A 386 11.63 -13.46 9.65
CA SER A 386 11.14 -12.11 9.96
C SER A 386 10.74 -11.95 11.44
N GLN A 387 11.43 -11.02 12.09
CA GLN A 387 11.24 -10.64 13.49
C GLN A 387 10.04 -9.73 13.72
N LEU A 388 9.35 -9.27 12.67
CA LEU A 388 8.10 -8.52 12.82
C LEU A 388 7.01 -9.43 13.41
N LEU A 389 6.25 -8.91 14.37
CA LEU A 389 5.05 -9.57 14.89
C LEU A 389 3.99 -9.69 13.78
N PHE A 390 3.84 -8.64 12.95
CA PHE A 390 2.88 -8.55 11.84
C PHE A 390 3.56 -8.47 10.46
N PRO A 391 4.16 -9.57 9.94
CA PRO A 391 4.88 -9.57 8.67
C PRO A 391 3.93 -9.37 7.46
N GLY A 392 4.31 -8.47 6.55
CA GLY A 392 3.54 -8.16 5.34
C GLY A 392 3.82 -9.10 4.16
N ARG A 393 3.10 -8.89 3.05
CA ARG A 393 3.31 -9.61 1.76
C ARG A 393 4.50 -9.10 0.94
N ARG A 394 5.42 -8.36 1.57
CA ARG A 394 6.64 -7.77 0.99
C ARG A 394 7.75 -7.80 2.03
N ALA A 395 8.98 -7.93 1.58
CA ALA A 395 10.11 -8.13 2.45
C ALA A 395 10.41 -6.90 3.32
N GLY A 396 10.81 -7.13 4.56
CA GLY A 396 11.12 -6.08 5.55
C GLY A 396 9.96 -5.15 5.89
N HIS A 397 8.74 -5.42 5.42
CA HIS A 397 7.60 -4.52 5.56
C HIS A 397 6.50 -5.14 6.43
N PRO A 398 5.95 -4.40 7.39
CA PRO A 398 4.74 -4.81 8.10
C PRO A 398 3.53 -5.05 7.19
N SER A 399 2.54 -5.78 7.70
CA SER A 399 1.23 -5.89 7.06
C SER A 399 0.59 -4.51 6.94
N THR A 400 0.39 -4.03 5.71
CA THR A 400 -0.46 -2.86 5.46
C THR A 400 -1.89 -3.19 5.90
N PRO A 401 -2.51 -2.37 6.78
CA PRO A 401 -3.94 -2.47 7.06
C PRO A 401 -4.76 -2.33 5.76
N PRO A 402 -5.96 -2.93 5.66
CA PRO A 402 -6.84 -2.67 4.52
C PRO A 402 -7.19 -1.17 4.46
N ALA A 403 -7.02 -0.57 3.28
CA ALA A 403 -7.27 0.87 3.09
C ALA A 403 -8.79 1.17 3.07
N SER A 404 -9.34 1.50 4.22
CA SER A 404 -10.77 1.73 4.46
C SER A 404 -11.24 3.14 4.07
N ASP A 405 -11.24 3.50 2.78
CA ASP A 405 -11.70 4.85 2.37
C ASP A 405 -12.24 5.01 0.93
N SER A 406 -12.67 3.92 0.26
CA SER A 406 -13.11 4.00 -1.16
C SER A 406 -14.30 3.08 -1.53
N ALA A 407 -15.18 2.76 -0.58
CA ALA A 407 -16.28 1.80 -0.80
C ALA A 407 -17.63 2.15 -0.12
N CYS A 408 -17.79 3.34 0.46
CA CYS A 408 -19.02 3.76 1.18
C CYS A 408 -19.56 5.12 0.72
N THR A 409 -19.89 5.24 -0.57
CA THR A 409 -20.60 6.41 -1.11
C THR A 409 -21.61 6.05 -2.22
N THR A 410 -22.34 4.94 -2.07
CA THR A 410 -23.49 4.62 -2.94
C THR A 410 -24.47 3.71 -2.22
N SER A 411 -25.76 4.00 -2.38
CA SER A 411 -26.94 3.36 -1.73
C SER A 411 -27.02 3.53 -0.19
N ALA A 412 -28.20 3.71 0.42
CA ALA A 412 -29.56 3.82 -0.12
C ALA A 412 -30.41 4.82 0.67
N SER A 413 -31.35 5.48 -0.02
CA SER A 413 -32.62 5.91 0.60
C SER A 413 -33.64 4.76 0.47
N PRO A 414 -34.57 4.57 1.40
CA PRO A 414 -35.51 3.46 1.36
C PRO A 414 -36.70 3.74 0.44
N THR A 415 -37.16 2.70 -0.26
CA THR A 415 -38.48 2.62 -0.91
C THR A 415 -39.16 1.33 -0.46
N SER A 416 -40.49 1.33 -0.44
CA SER A 416 -41.35 0.29 0.17
C SER A 416 -41.43 -1.04 -0.60
N THR A 417 -42.15 -1.99 0.00
CA THR A 417 -42.31 -3.40 -0.38
C THR A 417 -42.96 -3.68 -1.75
N PRO A 418 -42.76 -4.88 -2.33
CA PRO A 418 -43.20 -5.24 -3.68
C PRO A 418 -44.45 -6.15 -3.72
N GLU A 419 -45.11 -6.24 -4.89
CA GLU A 419 -45.51 -7.51 -5.53
C GLU A 419 -45.80 -7.32 -7.06
N PRO A 420 -46.19 -8.32 -7.89
CA PRO A 420 -45.41 -8.63 -9.10
C PRO A 420 -46.03 -8.24 -10.46
N ALA A 421 -45.28 -8.55 -11.54
CA ALA A 421 -45.64 -8.34 -12.95
C ALA A 421 -46.67 -9.36 -13.49
N PRO A 422 -47.19 -9.17 -14.73
CA PRO A 422 -46.51 -9.79 -15.88
C PRO A 422 -46.55 -9.00 -17.22
N SER A 423 -46.06 -9.66 -18.28
CA SER A 423 -46.35 -9.49 -19.73
C SER A 423 -46.00 -8.18 -20.46
N GLU A 424 -44.86 -8.23 -21.16
CA GLU A 424 -44.73 -8.17 -22.64
C GLU A 424 -45.26 -7.01 -23.54
N ASN A 425 -44.46 -6.79 -24.59
CA ASN A 425 -44.84 -6.35 -25.95
C ASN A 425 -45.10 -4.87 -26.32
N CYS A 426 -44.06 -4.31 -26.96
CA CYS A 426 -44.06 -3.94 -28.39
C CYS A 426 -44.29 -2.46 -28.82
N CYS A 427 -43.45 -2.05 -29.77
CA CYS A 427 -43.59 -0.99 -30.79
C CYS A 427 -44.12 0.43 -30.45
N SER A 428 -43.18 1.37 -30.47
CA SER A 428 -43.08 2.42 -31.51
C SER A 428 -44.30 3.29 -31.85
N ARG A 429 -44.23 4.60 -31.50
CA ARG A 429 -44.18 5.67 -32.52
C ARG A 429 -43.73 7.04 -31.96
N HIS A 430 -43.37 7.93 -32.89
CA HIS A 430 -43.01 9.33 -32.64
C HIS A 430 -44.22 10.16 -32.17
N GLN A 431 -43.97 11.23 -31.40
CA GLN A 431 -44.03 12.61 -31.92
C GLN A 431 -43.55 13.68 -30.90
N HIS A 432 -42.88 14.71 -31.43
CA HIS A 432 -42.64 16.04 -30.85
C HIS A 432 -43.67 17.03 -31.47
N PRO A 433 -43.69 18.35 -31.14
CA PRO A 433 -43.01 19.10 -30.06
C PRO A 433 -44.04 19.50 -28.96
N SER A 434 -44.27 20.71 -28.41
CA SER A 434 -43.79 22.10 -28.53
C SER A 434 -44.09 22.93 -27.27
N SER A 435 -43.30 24.00 -27.02
CA SER A 435 -43.68 25.24 -26.28
C SER A 435 -44.11 25.12 -24.79
N GLN A 436 -44.05 26.16 -23.93
CA GLN A 436 -43.57 27.55 -24.09
C GLN A 436 -43.03 28.14 -22.77
N GLN A 437 -41.94 28.91 -22.87
CA GLN A 437 -41.68 30.23 -22.27
C GLN A 437 -42.14 30.65 -20.85
N CYS A 438 -41.21 31.34 -20.16
CA CYS A 438 -41.43 32.52 -19.29
C CYS A 438 -42.14 32.36 -17.92
N SER A 439 -41.89 33.18 -16.89
CA SER A 439 -40.80 34.17 -16.69
C SER A 439 -40.60 34.56 -15.20
N THR A 440 -39.40 35.08 -14.92
CA THR A 440 -39.02 36.07 -13.86
C THR A 440 -39.91 36.30 -12.63
N THR A 441 -39.31 36.32 -11.44
CA THR A 441 -39.28 37.54 -10.60
C THR A 441 -38.14 37.55 -9.56
N HIS A 442 -37.48 38.69 -9.43
CA HIS A 442 -36.66 39.17 -8.30
C HIS A 442 -37.42 40.39 -7.70
N PRO A 443 -37.18 40.84 -6.44
CA PRO A 443 -36.16 41.91 -6.22
C PRO A 443 -35.58 42.11 -4.79
N THR A 444 -34.39 42.74 -4.72
CA THR A 444 -33.90 43.68 -3.64
C THR A 444 -33.79 43.19 -2.16
N ALA A 445 -33.06 43.83 -1.22
CA ALA A 445 -32.30 45.10 -1.18
C ALA A 445 -30.97 44.93 -0.37
N GLN A 446 -29.88 45.70 -0.59
CA GLN A 446 -29.43 46.92 0.16
C GLN A 446 -29.18 46.73 1.69
N ASN A 447 -28.18 47.33 2.37
CA ASN A 447 -26.99 48.13 1.99
C ASN A 447 -25.99 48.32 3.18
N ALA A 448 -24.89 49.07 2.96
CA ALA A 448 -24.12 49.92 3.92
C ALA A 448 -22.85 49.41 4.64
N SER A 449 -21.91 50.36 4.86
CA SER A 449 -20.59 50.35 5.55
C SER A 449 -19.94 51.74 5.36
N PRO A 450 -18.78 52.10 5.97
CA PRO A 450 -18.26 51.95 7.33
C PRO A 450 -18.12 53.36 8.00
N PRO A 451 -17.14 53.72 8.90
CA PRO A 451 -15.72 53.94 8.52
C PRO A 451 -14.68 53.61 9.63
N LYS A 452 -13.41 54.06 9.44
CA LYS A 452 -12.20 53.77 10.25
C LYS A 452 -11.41 55.08 10.54
N PRO A 453 -10.57 55.15 11.60
CA PRO A 453 -9.11 55.35 11.43
C PRO A 453 -8.30 54.48 12.45
N ALA A 454 -6.99 54.56 12.73
CA ALA A 454 -5.85 55.40 12.32
C ALA A 454 -4.53 54.57 12.30
N ALA A 455 -3.35 55.22 12.32
CA ALA A 455 -2.02 54.68 12.70
C ALA A 455 -1.06 55.84 13.08
N PRO A 456 0.04 55.60 13.83
CA PRO A 456 1.41 55.66 13.27
C PRO A 456 2.35 54.59 13.90
N GLY A 457 3.66 54.44 13.61
CA GLY A 457 4.62 55.11 12.71
C GLY A 457 5.98 54.36 12.72
N ARG A 458 6.97 54.76 11.89
CA ARG A 458 8.26 54.05 11.67
C ARG A 458 9.47 55.00 11.82
N PRO A 459 10.67 54.50 12.18
CA PRO A 459 11.91 55.02 11.55
C PRO A 459 12.94 53.94 11.13
N THR A 460 13.85 54.35 10.24
CA THR A 460 15.07 53.68 9.66
C THR A 460 15.68 54.72 8.68
N PRO A 461 16.94 54.66 8.18
CA PRO A 461 18.03 53.68 8.33
C PRO A 461 19.33 54.35 8.88
N PRO A 462 20.59 54.01 8.49
CA PRO A 462 21.14 54.22 7.13
C PRO A 462 21.80 52.96 6.49
N ALA A 463 22.52 53.11 5.37
CA ALA A 463 22.95 52.02 4.49
C ALA A 463 24.37 52.22 3.89
N THR A 464 24.92 51.17 3.26
CA THR A 464 26.16 51.22 2.44
C THR A 464 26.08 50.24 1.25
N THR A 465 26.71 50.60 0.13
CA THR A 465 26.80 49.90 -1.17
C THR A 465 28.00 50.47 -1.95
N PRO A 466 28.40 49.96 -3.15
CA PRO A 466 28.25 48.63 -3.75
C PRO A 466 29.60 48.05 -4.26
N ALA A 467 29.63 46.82 -4.80
CA ALA A 467 30.68 46.35 -5.72
C ALA A 467 30.20 45.19 -6.63
N ASP A 468 30.51 45.29 -7.93
CA ASP A 468 30.24 44.35 -9.06
C ASP A 468 31.05 44.91 -10.28
N PRO A 469 31.18 44.28 -11.48
CA PRO A 469 30.79 42.93 -11.94
C PRO A 469 31.93 42.18 -12.68
N HIS A 470 31.63 41.02 -13.31
CA HIS A 470 32.24 40.62 -14.59
C HIS A 470 31.40 39.60 -15.39
N HIS A 471 31.49 39.65 -16.74
CA HIS A 471 30.77 38.83 -17.71
C HIS A 471 31.51 37.53 -18.12
N ARG A 472 30.78 36.50 -18.60
CA ARG A 472 30.77 36.00 -20.02
C ARG A 472 29.98 34.67 -20.20
N THR A 473 28.86 34.69 -20.95
CA THR A 473 28.63 34.13 -22.32
C THR A 473 28.52 32.59 -22.46
N GLY A 474 27.46 32.14 -23.17
CA GLY A 474 27.35 30.77 -23.74
C GLY A 474 28.13 30.61 -25.06
N PRO A 475 27.85 29.61 -25.92
CA PRO A 475 26.51 29.47 -26.56
C PRO A 475 26.02 28.03 -26.86
N ASP A 476 24.81 27.92 -27.46
CA ASP A 476 24.36 27.04 -28.58
C ASP A 476 24.75 25.52 -28.71
N SER A 477 23.98 24.63 -29.35
CA SER A 477 22.55 24.55 -29.76
C SER A 477 22.26 23.12 -30.32
N ASN A 478 21.01 22.86 -30.79
CA ASN A 478 20.57 21.67 -31.56
C ASN A 478 20.44 20.31 -30.81
N HIS A 479 19.59 19.35 -31.22
CA HIS A 479 18.63 19.32 -32.34
C HIS A 479 17.33 18.53 -32.02
N HIS A 480 16.39 18.49 -32.97
CA HIS A 480 15.10 17.77 -32.84
C HIS A 480 15.23 16.24 -32.93
N GLN A 481 14.33 15.54 -32.21
CA GLN A 481 13.47 14.53 -32.85
C GLN A 481 12.11 14.42 -32.11
N ARG A 482 11.00 14.56 -32.84
CA ARG A 482 9.65 14.29 -32.34
C ARG A 482 9.32 12.83 -32.62
N GLN A 483 8.88 12.07 -31.62
CA GLN A 483 8.17 10.81 -31.83
C GLN A 483 6.78 10.89 -31.22
N THR A 484 5.76 10.78 -32.06
CA THR A 484 4.34 10.78 -31.67
C THR A 484 3.93 9.37 -31.25
N LEU A 485 3.66 9.15 -29.97
CA LEU A 485 3.03 7.93 -29.47
C LEU A 485 1.62 8.22 -28.96
N ARG A 486 0.65 7.48 -29.48
CA ARG A 486 -0.78 7.62 -29.16
C ARG A 486 -1.05 7.34 -27.69
N THR A 487 -1.83 8.20 -27.06
CA THR A 487 -2.40 7.99 -25.72
C THR A 487 -3.76 7.30 -25.82
N ASP A 488 -3.78 6.01 -26.14
CA ASP A 488 -5.01 5.19 -26.15
C ASP A 488 -4.72 3.73 -25.78
N ASP A 489 -4.69 3.42 -24.48
CA ASP A 489 -5.15 2.11 -23.95
C ASP A 489 -5.28 2.11 -22.40
N TRP A 490 -6.43 2.53 -21.86
CA TRP A 490 -6.69 2.50 -20.40
C TRP A 490 -8.14 2.14 -20.00
N ARG A 491 -8.78 1.26 -20.77
CA ARG A 491 -10.02 0.54 -20.33
C ARG A 491 -10.00 -0.91 -20.79
N GLN A 492 -10.71 -1.76 -20.03
CA GLN A 492 -10.97 -3.18 -20.29
C GLN A 492 -9.77 -4.16 -20.18
N SER A 493 -9.63 -4.79 -19.01
CA SER A 493 -9.45 -6.24 -18.94
C SER A 493 -9.70 -6.77 -17.51
N ASN A 494 -10.14 -8.03 -17.43
CA ASN A 494 -10.33 -8.85 -16.21
C ASN A 494 -11.58 -8.58 -15.34
N ARG A 495 -12.76 -8.91 -15.91
CA ARG A 495 -13.70 -9.76 -15.19
C ARG A 495 -13.15 -11.20 -15.19
N THR A 496 -12.79 -11.74 -14.03
CA THR A 496 -12.73 -13.19 -13.77
C THR A 496 -12.98 -13.41 -12.29
N GLY A 497 -13.98 -14.24 -11.95
CA GLY A 497 -14.54 -14.29 -10.61
C GLY A 497 -13.85 -15.26 -9.66
N TYR A 498 -13.61 -14.83 -8.43
CA TYR A 498 -13.57 -15.70 -7.25
C TYR A 498 -14.34 -15.01 -6.11
N ARG A 499 -15.32 -15.68 -5.52
CA ARG A 499 -16.18 -15.11 -4.47
C ARG A 499 -15.41 -14.99 -3.14
N SER A 500 -14.96 -13.80 -2.78
CA SER A 500 -14.34 -13.47 -1.48
C SER A 500 -15.33 -12.84 -0.47
N GLY A 501 -16.50 -13.44 -0.34
CA GLY A 501 -17.60 -12.93 0.49
C GLY A 501 -17.43 -13.18 2.00
N SER A 502 -16.52 -12.46 2.67
CA SER A 502 -16.47 -12.35 4.15
C SER A 502 -15.92 -11.01 4.69
N ILE A 503 -15.30 -10.16 3.87
CA ILE A 503 -14.43 -9.06 4.37
C ILE A 503 -15.20 -7.80 4.80
N GLY A 504 -16.47 -7.63 4.39
CA GLY A 504 -17.22 -6.38 4.62
C GLY A 504 -17.55 -6.04 6.08
N ARG A 505 -17.56 -7.01 7.00
CA ARG A 505 -18.12 -6.83 8.36
C ARG A 505 -17.15 -6.24 9.40
N VAL A 506 -15.83 -6.28 9.16
CA VAL A 506 -14.84 -5.63 10.05
C VAL A 506 -14.73 -4.14 9.74
N SER A 507 -14.76 -3.74 8.47
CA SER A 507 -14.79 -2.31 8.08
C SER A 507 -16.00 -1.60 8.68
N SER A 508 -17.19 -2.22 8.67
CA SER A 508 -18.39 -1.64 9.29
C SER A 508 -18.31 -1.45 10.82
N LEU A 509 -17.41 -2.16 11.52
CA LEU A 509 -17.20 -1.97 12.96
C LEU A 509 -16.35 -0.71 13.25
N PHE A 510 -15.35 -0.40 12.41
CA PHE A 510 -14.49 0.76 12.63
C PHE A 510 -15.02 2.04 11.95
N SER A 511 -15.72 1.95 10.81
CA SER A 511 -16.23 3.12 10.07
C SER A 511 -17.33 3.93 10.77
N ARG A 512 -17.86 3.48 11.94
CA ARG A 512 -18.77 4.27 12.79
C ARG A 512 -18.10 4.90 14.01
N SER A 513 -16.82 4.62 14.26
CA SER A 513 -16.11 5.00 15.50
C SER A 513 -14.75 5.67 15.27
N PHE A 514 -14.23 5.65 14.04
CA PHE A 514 -13.03 6.37 13.64
C PHE A 514 -13.29 7.13 12.33
N ARG A 515 -13.58 8.44 12.45
CA ARG A 515 -13.58 9.40 11.34
C ARG A 515 -13.25 10.82 11.79
#